data_AF-A0A954GTA2-F1
#
_entry.id   AF-A0A954GTA2-F1
#
_cell.length_a   1.000
_cell.length_b   1.000
_cell.length_c   1.000
_cell.angle_alpha   90.00
_cell.angle_beta   90.00
_cell.angle_gamma   90.00
#
_symmetry.space_group_name_H-M   'P 1'
#
loop_
_entity.id
_entity.type
_entity.pdbx_description
1 polymer ?
#
loop_
_entity_poly.entity_id
_entity_poly.type
_entity_poly.pdbx_seq_one_letter_code
_entity_poly.pdbx_strand_id
1 'polypeptide(L)'
;IHQVGTALSAGWLVGGTTSAMLLGHWYLTASGMPLDPLIRMNQWFAVAAAVRSLFAVWSGAVAHWGGLDAVAISWVVLRWFGLLGPIAIAYLVVQILKYRNTQSATGVLYAATIGVFMGEMAASLLASSEAFSLWP
;
A
#
# COMPACT_ATOMS: atom_id res chain seq x y z
N ILE A 1 -16.25 -11.51 9.34
CA ILE A 1 -15.50 -10.34 9.90
C ILE A 1 -14.12 -10.22 9.24
N HIS A 2 -13.31 -11.27 9.22
CA HIS A 2 -11.95 -11.20 8.66
C HIS A 2 -11.89 -10.75 7.18
N GLN A 3 -12.70 -11.32 6.28
CA GLN A 3 -12.74 -10.93 4.86
C GLN A 3 -13.22 -9.49 4.62
N VAL A 4 -14.15 -9.01 5.46
CA VAL A 4 -14.64 -7.63 5.36
C VAL A 4 -13.54 -6.65 5.80
N GLY A 5 -12.78 -7.00 6.85
CA GLY A 5 -11.64 -6.20 7.32
C GLY A 5 -10.52 -6.08 6.29
N THR A 6 -10.16 -7.19 5.63
CA THR A 6 -9.14 -7.18 4.56
C THR A 6 -9.59 -6.33 3.37
N ALA A 7 -10.82 -6.52 2.89
CA ALA A 7 -11.38 -5.73 1.77
C ALA A 7 -11.46 -4.23 2.08
N LEU A 8 -11.93 -3.86 3.28
CA LEU A 8 -12.00 -2.45 3.70
C LEU A 8 -10.61 -1.83 3.83
N SER A 9 -9.64 -2.56 4.38
CA SER A 9 -8.26 -2.08 4.48
C SER A 9 -7.59 -1.89 3.12
N ALA A 10 -7.86 -2.77 2.16
CA ALA A 10 -7.38 -2.66 0.79
C ALA A 10 -8.01 -1.45 0.08
N GLY A 11 -9.34 -1.27 0.20
CA GLY A 11 -10.04 -0.11 -0.33
C GLY A 11 -9.54 1.20 0.26
N TRP A 12 -9.25 1.23 1.57
CA TRP A 12 -8.66 2.40 2.20
C TRP A 12 -7.24 2.68 1.73
N LEU A 13 -6.40 1.66 1.58
CA LEU A 13 -5.04 1.82 1.07
C LEU A 13 -5.03 2.37 -0.36
N VAL A 14 -5.83 1.77 -1.26
CA VAL A 14 -5.98 2.20 -2.66
C VAL A 14 -6.56 3.62 -2.73
N GLY A 15 -7.67 3.87 -2.05
CA GLY A 15 -8.28 5.21 -2.04
C GLY A 15 -7.38 6.28 -1.43
N GLY A 16 -6.66 5.94 -0.36
CA GLY A 16 -5.70 6.81 0.32
C GLY A 16 -4.50 7.16 -0.54
N THR A 17 -3.90 6.17 -1.21
CA THR A 17 -2.76 6.42 -2.12
C THR A 17 -3.18 7.24 -3.34
N THR A 18 -4.34 6.94 -3.96
CA THR A 18 -4.83 7.70 -5.11
C THR A 18 -5.18 9.14 -4.70
N SER A 19 -5.80 9.34 -3.54
CA SER A 19 -6.09 10.69 -3.02
C SER A 19 -4.80 11.48 -2.75
N ALA A 20 -3.78 10.85 -2.17
CA ALA A 20 -2.47 11.48 -1.95
C ALA A 20 -1.79 11.85 -3.26
N MET A 21 -1.83 10.97 -4.26
CA MET A 21 -1.24 11.19 -5.58
C MET A 21 -1.98 12.29 -6.36
N LEU A 22 -3.31 12.31 -6.35
CA LEU A 22 -4.10 13.40 -6.96
C LEU A 22 -3.79 14.75 -6.30
N LEU A 23 -3.71 14.78 -4.97
CA LEU A 23 -3.29 15.98 -4.25
C LEU A 23 -1.87 16.39 -4.66
N GLY A 24 -0.93 15.44 -4.73
CA GLY A 24 0.43 15.70 -5.20
C GLY A 24 0.46 16.28 -6.63
N HIS A 25 -0.40 15.82 -7.53
CA HIS A 25 -0.52 16.34 -8.89
C HIS A 25 -0.98 17.80 -8.90
N TRP A 26 -1.96 18.16 -8.07
CA TRP A 26 -2.37 19.56 -7.90
C TRP A 26 -1.24 20.49 -7.42
N TYR A 27 -0.28 19.97 -6.64
CA TYR A 27 0.90 20.74 -6.22
C TYR A 27 1.93 20.94 -7.35
N LEU A 28 1.88 20.14 -8.42
CA LEU A 28 2.70 20.37 -9.62
C LEU A 28 2.14 21.53 -10.47
N THR A 29 0.81 21.64 -10.54
CA THR A 29 0.13 22.64 -11.39
C THR A 29 -0.10 23.98 -10.68
N ALA A 30 -0.16 23.99 -9.35
CA ALA A 30 -0.35 25.19 -8.54
C ALA A 30 0.68 25.26 -7.40
N SER A 31 1.87 25.77 -7.74
CA SER A 31 3.01 25.91 -6.83
C SER A 31 2.84 27.13 -5.91
N GLY A 32 2.25 26.91 -4.74
CA GLY A 32 2.08 27.96 -3.72
C GLY A 32 1.27 27.58 -2.48
N MET A 33 0.71 26.36 -2.46
CA MET A 33 -0.10 25.87 -1.35
C MET A 33 0.74 25.47 -0.13
N PRO A 34 0.21 25.60 1.10
CA PRO A 34 0.88 25.15 2.32
C PRO A 34 1.20 23.65 2.24
N LEU A 35 2.28 23.17 2.84
CA LEU A 35 2.67 21.74 2.79
C LEU A 35 1.81 20.84 3.69
N ASP A 36 1.08 21.43 4.64
CA ASP A 36 0.33 20.70 5.67
C ASP A 36 -0.69 19.70 5.12
N PRO A 37 -1.50 20.02 4.08
CA PRO A 37 -2.45 19.05 3.50
C PRO A 37 -1.74 17.82 2.91
N LEU A 38 -0.60 18.02 2.24
CA LEU A 38 0.15 16.94 1.61
C LEU A 38 0.80 16.02 2.66
N ILE A 39 1.33 16.60 3.75
CA ILE A 39 1.87 15.84 4.88
C ILE A 39 0.76 15.03 5.56
N ARG A 40 -0.39 15.64 5.84
CA ARG A 40 -1.54 14.93 6.45
C ARG A 40 -2.03 13.79 5.56
N MET A 41 -2.12 14.01 4.25
CA MET A 41 -2.56 12.97 3.33
C MET A 41 -1.56 11.80 3.27
N ASN A 42 -0.26 12.10 3.29
CA ASN A 42 0.78 11.07 3.38
C ASN A 42 0.73 10.30 4.72
N GLN A 43 0.39 10.97 5.83
CA GLN A 43 0.16 10.30 7.11
C GLN A 43 -1.04 9.34 7.05
N TRP A 44 -2.16 9.76 6.45
CA TRP A 44 -3.32 8.88 6.25
C TRP A 44 -2.98 7.68 5.37
N PHE A 45 -2.22 7.88 4.30
CA PHE A 45 -1.69 6.79 3.49
C PHE A 45 -0.79 5.84 4.30
N ALA A 46 0.12 6.37 5.13
CA ALA A 46 0.99 5.57 5.99
C ALA A 46 0.18 4.74 7.00
N VAL A 47 -0.86 5.34 7.61
CA VAL A 47 -1.77 4.63 8.53
C VAL A 47 -2.54 3.53 7.79
N ALA A 48 -3.07 3.81 6.61
CA ALA A 48 -3.75 2.80 5.79
C ALA A 48 -2.80 1.64 5.43
N ALA A 49 -1.55 1.94 5.08
CA ALA A 49 -0.53 0.92 4.80
C ALA A 49 -0.17 0.08 6.03
N ALA A 50 -0.07 0.70 7.20
CA ALA A 50 0.18 0.00 8.45
C ALA A 50 -1.00 -0.91 8.83
N VAL A 51 -2.24 -0.41 8.74
CA VAL A 51 -3.45 -1.20 9.00
C VAL A 51 -3.55 -2.36 8.03
N ARG A 52 -3.32 -2.13 6.73
CA ARG A 52 -3.30 -3.19 5.71
C ARG A 52 -2.24 -4.24 6.01
N SER A 53 -1.07 -3.82 6.48
CA SER A 53 0.01 -4.71 6.86
C SER A 53 -0.36 -5.58 8.05
N LEU A 54 -0.97 -5.00 9.09
CA LEU A 54 -1.46 -5.73 10.26
C LEU A 54 -2.49 -6.78 9.86
N PHE A 55 -3.45 -6.45 9.00
CA PHE A 55 -4.43 -7.43 8.51
C PHE A 55 -3.79 -8.55 7.70
N ALA A 56 -2.75 -8.26 6.91
CA ALA A 56 -2.02 -9.29 6.17
C ALA A 56 -1.11 -10.16 7.03
N VAL A 57 -0.59 -9.66 8.15
CA VAL A 57 0.12 -10.46 9.16
C VAL A 57 -0.86 -11.31 9.96
N TRP A 58 -1.99 -10.72 10.37
CA TRP A 58 -3.03 -11.40 11.17
C TRP A 58 -3.64 -12.57 10.40
N SER A 59 -4.21 -12.29 9.23
CA SER A 59 -3.59 -12.75 8.00
C SER A 59 -2.80 -14.03 8.13
N GLY A 60 -1.52 -13.91 7.75
CA GLY A 60 -0.44 -14.91 7.73
C GLY A 60 -0.41 -15.86 8.93
N ALA A 61 -0.68 -15.36 10.12
CA ALA A 61 -0.62 -16.15 11.34
C ALA A 61 -1.71 -17.24 11.41
N VAL A 62 -2.86 -17.03 10.78
CA VAL A 62 -3.99 -17.98 10.80
C VAL A 62 -3.85 -19.03 9.68
N ALA A 63 -2.80 -18.98 8.84
CA ALA A 63 -2.69 -19.88 7.68
C ALA A 63 -2.25 -21.26 8.11
N HIS A 64 -2.79 -22.27 7.44
CA HIS A 64 -2.18 -23.59 7.45
C HIS A 64 -0.99 -23.59 6.47
N TRP A 65 0.24 -23.56 7.02
CA TRP A 65 1.51 -23.54 6.27
C TRP A 65 1.93 -24.93 5.72
N GLY A 66 1.00 -25.86 5.56
CA GLY A 66 1.29 -27.23 5.12
C GLY A 66 1.44 -27.33 3.60
N GLY A 67 2.61 -27.77 3.11
CA GLY A 67 2.82 -28.13 1.71
C GLY A 67 3.07 -26.95 0.76
N LEU A 68 3.91 -25.98 1.15
CA LEU A 68 4.23 -24.82 0.30
C LEU A 68 5.17 -25.22 -0.84
N ASP A 69 4.66 -25.21 -2.07
CA ASP A 69 5.45 -25.33 -3.28
C ASP A 69 6.24 -24.03 -3.58
N ALA A 70 7.28 -24.09 -4.41
CA ALA A 70 8.14 -22.95 -4.76
C ALA A 70 7.35 -21.76 -5.33
N VAL A 71 6.23 -22.04 -6.00
CA VAL A 71 5.29 -21.04 -6.51
C VAL A 71 4.60 -20.30 -5.35
N ALA A 72 4.13 -21.02 -4.32
CA ALA A 72 3.49 -20.41 -3.14
C ALA A 72 4.46 -19.49 -2.38
N ILE A 73 5.73 -19.90 -2.25
CA ILE A 73 6.78 -19.06 -1.65
C ILE A 73 6.98 -17.77 -2.46
N SER A 74 7.01 -17.86 -3.79
CA SER A 74 7.17 -16.71 -4.67
C SER A 74 6.01 -15.70 -4.52
N TRP A 75 4.79 -16.19 -4.39
CA TRP A 75 3.61 -15.35 -4.12
C TRP A 75 3.62 -14.71 -2.73
N VAL A 76 4.09 -15.42 -1.70
CA VAL A 76 4.27 -14.86 -0.36
C VAL A 76 5.31 -13.74 -0.39
N VAL A 77 6.45 -13.93 -1.05
CA VAL A 77 7.49 -12.90 -1.18
C VAL A 77 6.96 -11.67 -1.92
N LEU A 78 6.24 -11.86 -3.04
CA LEU A 78 5.60 -10.77 -3.78
C LEU A 78 4.58 -10.00 -2.92
N ARG A 79 3.83 -10.69 -2.07
CA ARG A 79 2.88 -10.07 -1.13
C ARG A 79 3.58 -9.22 -0.09
N TRP A 80 4.69 -9.68 0.48
CA TRP A 80 5.49 -8.88 1.43
C TRP A 80 6.11 -7.65 0.77
N PHE A 81 6.50 -7.75 -0.50
CA PHE A 81 6.97 -6.60 -1.27
C PHE A 81 5.85 -5.55 -1.46
N GLY A 82 4.63 -6.00 -1.74
CA GLY A 82 3.43 -5.15 -1.81
C GLY A 82 3.02 -4.51 -0.48
N LEU A 83 3.45 -5.08 0.66
CA LEU A 83 3.18 -4.55 2.01
C LEU A 83 4.23 -3.55 2.48
N LEU A 84 5.51 -3.90 2.29
CA LEU A 84 6.64 -3.08 2.73
C LEU A 84 6.87 -1.89 1.81
N GLY A 85 6.56 -2.04 0.52
CA GLY A 85 6.66 -0.97 -0.49
C GLY A 85 5.91 0.30 -0.09
N PRO A 86 4.60 0.26 0.20
CA PRO A 86 3.83 1.43 0.60
C PRO A 86 4.37 2.13 1.86
N ILE A 87 4.83 1.37 2.87
CA ILE A 87 5.41 1.93 4.09
C ILE A 87 6.74 2.63 3.79
N ALA A 88 7.62 1.98 3.03
CA ALA A 88 8.89 2.57 2.61
C ALA A 88 8.68 3.85 1.80
N ILE A 89 7.71 3.83 0.88
CA ILE A 89 7.37 4.99 0.06
C ILE A 89 6.78 6.12 0.90
N ALA A 90 5.87 5.84 1.84
CA ALA A 90 5.34 6.85 2.75
C ALA A 90 6.46 7.54 3.55
N TYR A 91 7.46 6.77 3.99
CA TYR A 91 8.66 7.31 4.65
C TYR A 91 9.49 8.19 3.71
N LEU A 92 9.75 7.74 2.48
CA LEU A 92 10.47 8.53 1.48
C LEU A 92 9.80 9.87 1.20
N VAL A 93 8.47 9.88 1.08
CA VAL A 93 7.69 11.11 0.89
C VAL A 93 7.91 12.08 2.04
N VAL A 94 7.88 11.62 3.31
CA VAL A 94 8.20 12.48 4.47
C VAL A 94 9.60 13.06 4.36
N GLN A 95 10.60 12.26 3.99
CA GLN A 95 11.98 12.75 3.85
C GLN A 95 12.12 13.79 2.75
N ILE A 96 11.45 13.59 1.61
CA ILE A 96 11.49 14.55 0.48
C ILE A 96 10.79 15.86 0.86
N LEU A 97 9.65 15.78 1.55
CA LEU A 97 8.90 16.96 1.97
C LEU A 97 9.66 17.83 2.99
N LYS A 98 10.61 17.27 3.76
CA LYS A 98 11.51 18.06 4.63
C LYS A 98 12.35 19.07 3.85
N TYR A 99 12.74 18.74 2.61
CA TYR A 99 13.48 19.63 1.72
C TYR A 99 12.56 20.52 0.87
N ARG A 100 11.25 20.55 1.17
CA ARG A 100 10.19 21.29 0.44
C ARG A 100 10.13 20.97 -1.06
N ASN A 101 10.66 19.82 -1.49
CA ASN A 101 10.62 19.40 -2.88
C ASN A 101 9.32 18.65 -3.19
N THR A 102 8.25 19.42 -3.44
CA THR A 102 6.92 18.86 -3.74
C THR A 102 6.90 18.08 -5.06
N GLN A 103 7.67 18.51 -6.07
CA GLN A 103 7.70 17.84 -7.37
C GLN A 103 8.25 16.42 -7.28
N SER A 104 9.34 16.23 -6.54
CA SER A 104 9.91 14.90 -6.30
C SER A 104 8.98 14.05 -5.42
N ALA A 105 8.37 14.64 -4.39
CA ALA A 105 7.42 13.95 -3.51
C ALA A 105 6.22 13.40 -4.31
N THR A 106 5.69 14.19 -5.24
CA THR A 106 4.61 13.75 -6.13
C THR A 106 5.05 12.60 -7.03
N GLY A 107 6.24 12.66 -7.63
CA GLY A 107 6.76 11.55 -8.43
C GLY A 107 6.86 10.24 -7.65
N VAL A 108 7.23 10.32 -6.38
CA VAL A 108 7.25 9.16 -5.47
C VAL A 108 5.83 8.67 -5.13
N LEU A 109 4.84 9.56 -4.98
CA LEU A 109 3.43 9.17 -4.78
C LEU A 109 2.82 8.48 -6.01
N TYR A 110 3.24 8.82 -7.22
CA TYR A 110 2.89 8.07 -8.44
C TYR A 110 3.41 6.63 -8.37
N ALA A 111 4.68 6.45 -8.01
CA ALA A 111 5.26 5.12 -7.82
C ALA A 111 4.55 4.35 -6.69
N ALA A 112 4.15 5.04 -5.61
CA ALA A 112 3.34 4.47 -4.54
C ALA A 112 2.03 3.89 -5.07
N THR A 113 1.32 4.66 -5.88
CA THR A 113 0.02 4.30 -6.43
C THR A 113 0.14 3.04 -7.29
N ILE A 114 1.11 3.00 -8.21
CA ILE A 114 1.37 1.85 -9.07
C ILE A 114 1.74 0.61 -8.23
N GLY A 115 2.63 0.78 -7.23
CA GLY A 115 3.05 -0.30 -6.35
C GLY A 115 1.91 -0.88 -5.51
N VAL A 116 1.03 -0.02 -4.97
CA VAL A 116 -0.16 -0.45 -4.23
C VAL A 116 -1.12 -1.23 -5.13
N PHE A 117 -1.42 -0.73 -6.34
CA PHE A 117 -2.27 -1.46 -7.27
C PHE A 117 -1.70 -2.83 -7.62
N MET A 118 -0.41 -2.91 -7.93
CA MET A 118 0.25 -4.17 -8.25
C MET A 118 0.21 -5.15 -7.07
N GLY A 119 0.46 -4.65 -5.85
CA GLY A 119 0.42 -5.45 -4.62
C GLY A 119 -0.97 -6.01 -4.31
N GLU A 120 -2.02 -5.18 -4.43
CA GLU A 120 -3.40 -5.62 -4.18
C GLU A 120 -3.91 -6.57 -5.27
N MET A 121 -3.52 -6.37 -6.53
CA MET A 121 -3.80 -7.34 -7.59
C MET A 121 -3.13 -8.68 -7.33
N ALA A 122 -1.84 -8.69 -6.94
CA ALA A 122 -1.15 -9.92 -6.57
C ALA A 122 -1.80 -10.63 -5.38
N ALA A 123 -2.24 -9.88 -4.37
CA ALA A 123 -2.97 -10.44 -3.22
C ALA A 123 -4.32 -11.06 -3.64
N SER A 124 -5.05 -10.40 -4.54
CA SER A 124 -6.34 -10.89 -5.06
C SER A 124 -6.17 -12.15 -5.91
N LEU A 125 -5.13 -12.19 -6.76
CA LEU A 125 -4.79 -13.37 -7.56
C LEU A 125 -4.44 -14.56 -6.67
N LEU A 126 -3.64 -14.33 -5.62
CA LEU A 126 -3.29 -15.38 -4.65
C LEU A 126 -4.54 -15.94 -3.95
N ALA A 127 -5.47 -15.07 -3.56
CA ALA A 127 -6.74 -15.48 -2.96
C ALA A 127 -7.64 -16.30 -3.93
N SER A 128 -7.53 -16.03 -5.24
CA SER A 128 -8.31 -16.76 -6.26
C SER A 128 -7.72 -18.13 -6.65
N SER A 129 -6.44 -18.38 -6.33
CA SER A 129 -5.78 -19.66 -6.64
C SER A 129 -6.23 -20.78 -5.69
N GLU A 130 -6.67 -21.93 -6.24
CA GLU A 130 -7.19 -23.07 -5.45
C GLU A 130 -6.20 -23.62 -4.41
N ALA A 131 -4.89 -23.37 -4.58
CA ALA A 131 -3.85 -23.76 -3.62
C ALA A 131 -3.99 -23.11 -2.24
N PHE A 132 -4.81 -22.06 -2.10
CA PHE A 132 -4.93 -21.27 -0.87
C PHE A 132 -6.37 -20.81 -0.60
N SER A 133 -7.36 -21.65 -0.90
CA SER A 133 -8.80 -21.29 -0.79
C SER A 133 -9.31 -21.05 0.65
N LEU A 134 -8.51 -21.41 1.66
CA LEU A 134 -8.82 -21.16 3.08
C LEU A 134 -8.37 -19.77 3.58
N TRP A 135 -7.94 -18.90 2.66
CA TRP A 135 -7.36 -17.62 3.02
C TRP A 135 -8.17 -16.39 2.60
N PRO A 136 -8.49 -15.51 3.56
CA PRO A 136 -9.19 -14.25 3.32
C PRO A 136 -8.29 -13.06 2.93
#